data_AF-A0A518IB52-F1
#
_entry.id   AF-A0A518IB52-F1
#
_cell.length_a   1.000
_cell.length_b   1.000
_cell.length_c   1.000
_cell.angle_alpha   90.00
_cell.angle_beta   90.00
_cell.angle_gamma   90.00
#
_symmetry.space_group_name_H-M   'P 1'
#
loop_
_entity.id
_entity.type
_entity.pdbx_description
1 polymer ?
#
loop_
_entity_poly.entity_id
_entity_poly.type
_entity_poly.pdbx_seq_one_letter_code
_entity_poly.pdbx_strand_id
1 'polypeptide(L)'
;MCRKRKKWNMKKKASAGNKCSKMKTKDWIYLALLLILSFLPIVVIPWSERAALSPDSSFLFYYPLYQWGLLVAGVYILWSFVKAVDNKAGNRALLWLLPVLIWFVSTFVGFRMSRESRMQGMAEFAKRSQTLIAAIKEFEQDQGQPPTALTNLVPAYLPEVPETGMPAYPEYVYYSGDESREWYANNSWVLIVNTPSVFLNWDQMFYFPRQNYADVPFNAGVERVGDWAYNHE
;
A
#
# COMPACT_ATOMS: atom_id res chain seq x y z
N MET A 1 -66.99 6.80 -35.69
CA MET A 1 -66.66 6.03 -34.46
C MET A 1 -65.16 5.88 -34.14
N CYS A 2 -64.21 6.40 -34.93
CA CYS A 2 -62.77 6.10 -34.75
C CYS A 2 -62.02 6.95 -33.69
N ARG A 3 -62.60 8.06 -33.19
CA ARG A 3 -61.94 8.97 -32.22
C ARG A 3 -61.99 8.52 -30.75
N LYS A 4 -62.90 7.62 -30.36
CA LYS A 4 -63.05 7.17 -28.95
C LYS A 4 -62.01 6.11 -28.54
N ARG A 5 -61.45 5.32 -29.46
CA ARG A 5 -60.41 4.32 -29.15
C ARG A 5 -59.05 4.95 -28.79
N LYS A 6 -58.68 6.10 -29.35
CA LYS A 6 -57.39 6.78 -29.05
C LYS A 6 -57.32 7.35 -27.63
N LYS A 7 -58.44 7.82 -27.05
CA LYS A 7 -58.48 8.32 -25.67
C LYS A 7 -58.37 7.22 -24.61
N TRP A 8 -58.79 5.99 -24.92
CA TRP A 8 -58.70 4.87 -23.97
C TRP A 8 -57.27 4.34 -23.83
N ASN A 9 -56.49 4.31 -24.93
CA ASN A 9 -55.09 3.90 -24.88
C ASN A 9 -54.15 4.92 -24.21
N MET A 10 -54.50 6.21 -24.15
CA MET A 10 -53.70 7.20 -23.41
C MET A 10 -53.89 7.11 -21.88
N LYS A 11 -55.10 6.79 -21.39
CA LYS A 11 -55.33 6.63 -19.94
C LYS A 11 -54.65 5.39 -19.35
N LYS A 12 -54.54 4.28 -20.10
CA LYS A 12 -53.80 3.09 -19.62
C LYS A 12 -52.28 3.30 -19.54
N LYS A 13 -51.69 4.14 -20.39
CA LYS A 13 -50.27 4.49 -20.28
C LYS A 13 -49.98 5.46 -19.11
N ALA A 14 -50.92 6.33 -18.75
CA ALA A 14 -50.77 7.23 -17.61
C ALA A 14 -50.90 6.53 -16.23
N SER A 15 -51.70 5.46 -16.14
CA SER A 15 -51.88 4.67 -14.91
C SER A 15 -50.76 3.67 -14.61
N ALA A 16 -49.80 3.49 -15.52
CA ALA A 16 -48.59 2.70 -15.25
C ALA A 16 -47.49 3.53 -14.55
N GLY A 17 -47.75 4.83 -14.31
CA GLY A 17 -46.85 5.73 -13.60
C GLY A 17 -46.73 5.38 -12.12
N ASN A 18 -45.50 5.16 -11.67
CA ASN A 18 -45.08 5.17 -10.27
C ASN A 18 -45.71 4.13 -9.34
N LYS A 19 -45.69 2.85 -9.71
CA LYS A 19 -45.46 1.83 -8.66
C LYS A 19 -44.00 1.95 -8.23
N CYS A 20 -43.74 2.86 -7.29
CA CYS A 20 -42.51 2.88 -6.52
C CYS A 20 -42.41 1.53 -5.81
N SER A 21 -41.72 0.59 -6.45
CA SER A 21 -41.53 -0.75 -5.91
C SER A 21 -40.86 -0.58 -4.54
N LYS A 22 -41.43 -1.19 -3.50
CA LYS A 22 -40.84 -1.20 -2.15
C LYS A 22 -39.67 -2.20 -2.15
N MET A 23 -38.51 -1.83 -1.59
CA MET A 23 -37.38 -2.76 -1.50
C MET A 23 -37.76 -3.95 -0.61
N LYS A 24 -37.30 -5.15 -0.99
CA LYS A 24 -37.51 -6.35 -0.17
C LYS A 24 -36.53 -6.33 1.00
N THR A 25 -36.85 -6.99 2.10
CA THR A 25 -35.96 -7.10 3.28
C THR A 25 -34.57 -7.63 2.91
N LYS A 26 -34.50 -8.57 1.96
CA LYS A 26 -33.22 -9.10 1.46
C LYS A 26 -32.34 -8.03 0.82
N ASP A 27 -32.94 -7.12 0.03
CA ASP A 27 -32.22 -6.04 -0.64
C ASP A 27 -31.56 -5.10 0.39
N TRP A 28 -32.26 -4.83 1.50
CA TRP A 28 -31.70 -4.05 2.61
C TRP A 28 -30.53 -4.75 3.30
N ILE A 29 -30.62 -6.05 3.53
CA ILE A 29 -29.54 -6.84 4.13
C ILE A 29 -28.30 -6.80 3.21
N TYR A 30 -28.48 -7.01 1.90
CA TYR A 30 -27.37 -6.93 0.95
C TYR A 30 -26.74 -5.54 0.92
N LEU A 31 -27.55 -4.48 0.90
CA LEU A 31 -27.05 -3.11 0.92
C LEU A 31 -26.24 -2.83 2.20
N ALA A 32 -26.73 -3.28 3.36
CA ALA A 32 -26.02 -3.12 4.62
C ALA A 32 -24.67 -3.86 4.63
N LEU A 33 -24.62 -5.09 4.11
CA LEU A 33 -23.38 -5.85 3.98
C LEU A 33 -22.38 -5.18 3.04
N LEU A 34 -22.84 -4.70 1.88
CA LEU A 34 -21.99 -3.96 0.94
C LEU A 34 -21.45 -2.67 1.55
N LEU A 35 -22.25 -1.99 2.37
CA LEU A 35 -21.78 -0.80 3.07
C LEU A 35 -20.66 -1.14 4.05
N ILE A 36 -20.80 -2.20 4.84
CA ILE A 36 -19.73 -2.66 5.75
C ILE A 36 -18.46 -3.00 4.95
N LEU A 37 -18.60 -3.76 3.87
CA LEU A 37 -17.47 -4.14 3.01
C LEU A 37 -16.81 -2.92 2.35
N SER A 38 -17.58 -1.88 2.02
CA SER A 38 -17.06 -0.66 1.40
C SER A 38 -16.10 0.13 2.30
N PHE A 39 -16.19 -0.04 3.63
CA PHE A 39 -15.26 0.58 4.58
C PHE A 39 -13.98 -0.24 4.81
N LEU A 40 -13.92 -1.52 4.42
CA LEU A 40 -12.73 -2.36 4.68
C LEU A 40 -11.39 -1.76 4.22
N PRO A 41 -11.27 -1.10 3.05
CA PRO A 41 -10.00 -0.53 2.61
C PRO A 41 -9.34 0.42 3.63
N ILE A 42 -10.13 1.19 4.39
CA ILE A 42 -9.59 2.17 5.36
C ILE A 42 -8.85 1.50 6.52
N VAL A 43 -9.19 0.25 6.85
CA VAL A 43 -8.55 -0.51 7.92
C VAL A 43 -7.49 -1.42 7.35
N VAL A 44 -7.84 -2.19 6.32
CA VAL A 44 -7.01 -3.27 5.80
C VAL A 44 -5.73 -2.74 5.16
N ILE A 45 -5.80 -1.67 4.36
CA ILE A 45 -4.64 -1.13 3.66
C ILE A 45 -3.56 -0.62 4.65
N PRO A 46 -3.84 0.33 5.57
CA PRO A 46 -2.81 0.82 6.50
C PRO A 46 -2.35 -0.25 7.49
N TRP A 47 -3.26 -1.10 7.98
CA TRP A 47 -2.86 -2.22 8.83
C TRP A 47 -1.90 -3.16 8.11
N SER A 48 -2.12 -3.39 6.81
CA SER A 48 -1.24 -4.26 6.03
C SER A 48 0.17 -3.68 5.90
N GLU A 49 0.33 -2.41 5.53
CA GLU A 49 1.67 -1.78 5.49
C GLU A 49 2.37 -1.83 6.85
N ARG A 50 1.65 -1.53 7.93
CA ARG A 50 2.22 -1.59 9.28
C ARG A 50 2.72 -2.99 9.60
N ALA A 51 1.93 -4.01 9.29
CA ALA A 51 2.30 -5.39 9.53
C ALA A 51 3.50 -5.83 8.67
N ALA A 52 3.65 -5.32 7.43
CA ALA A 52 4.83 -5.60 6.59
C ALA A 52 6.15 -5.18 7.23
N LEU A 53 6.13 -4.07 7.96
CA LEU A 53 7.33 -3.41 8.50
C LEU A 53 7.56 -3.72 9.98
N SER A 54 6.58 -4.33 10.67
CA SER A 54 6.70 -4.65 12.09
C SER A 54 7.43 -5.97 12.32
N PRO A 55 8.35 -6.05 13.31
CA PRO A 55 9.08 -7.29 13.65
C PRO A 55 8.17 -8.47 14.02
N ASP A 56 7.02 -8.20 14.66
CA ASP A 56 6.17 -9.22 15.28
C ASP A 56 5.18 -9.89 14.32
N SER A 57 5.29 -9.66 13.02
CA SER A 57 4.23 -10.04 12.09
C SER A 57 4.45 -11.39 11.40
N SER A 58 3.39 -12.20 11.34
CA SER A 58 3.27 -13.39 10.48
C SER A 58 2.86 -13.00 9.04
N PHE A 59 3.21 -11.78 8.62
CA PHE A 59 2.51 -11.01 7.60
C PHE A 59 2.61 -11.55 6.17
N LEU A 60 3.73 -12.19 5.82
CA LEU A 60 3.98 -12.69 4.48
C LEU A 60 2.87 -13.62 3.97
N PHE A 61 2.19 -14.36 4.86
CA PHE A 61 1.15 -15.30 4.47
C PHE A 61 -0.19 -14.62 4.12
N TYR A 62 -0.56 -13.56 4.84
CA TYR A 62 -1.91 -13.00 4.73
C TYR A 62 -2.00 -11.79 3.79
N TYR A 63 -0.88 -11.15 3.49
CA TYR A 63 -0.86 -9.94 2.66
C TYR A 63 -1.54 -10.11 1.29
N PRO A 64 -1.27 -11.18 0.50
CA PRO A 64 -1.95 -11.36 -0.79
C PRO A 64 -3.44 -11.61 -0.58
N LEU A 65 -3.82 -12.39 0.43
CA LEU A 65 -5.22 -12.75 0.70
C LEU A 65 -6.08 -11.51 0.97
N TYR A 66 -5.55 -10.54 1.72
CA TYR A 66 -6.27 -9.30 1.99
C TYR A 66 -6.47 -8.45 0.74
N GLN A 67 -5.44 -8.32 -0.10
CA GLN A 67 -5.53 -7.52 -1.31
C GLN A 67 -6.43 -8.16 -2.36
N TRP A 68 -6.32 -9.47 -2.57
CA TRP A 68 -7.25 -10.20 -3.42
C TRP A 68 -8.68 -10.11 -2.88
N GLY A 69 -8.87 -10.18 -1.56
CA GLY A 69 -10.15 -9.96 -0.92
C GLY A 69 -10.75 -8.56 -1.20
N LEU A 70 -9.93 -7.50 -1.10
CA LEU A 70 -10.35 -6.13 -1.44
C LEU A 70 -10.69 -5.97 -2.93
N LEU A 71 -9.90 -6.57 -3.82
CA LEU A 71 -10.16 -6.54 -5.26
C LEU A 71 -11.45 -7.28 -5.61
N VAL A 72 -11.65 -8.49 -5.07
CA VAL A 72 -12.90 -9.26 -5.26
C VAL A 72 -14.10 -8.49 -4.72
N ALA A 73 -13.97 -7.85 -3.55
CA ALA A 73 -15.02 -7.00 -3.01
C ALA A 73 -15.34 -5.81 -3.91
N GLY A 74 -14.32 -5.11 -4.42
CA GLY A 74 -14.48 -3.99 -5.36
C GLY A 74 -15.17 -4.42 -6.66
N VAL A 75 -14.71 -5.52 -7.27
CA VAL A 75 -15.33 -6.11 -8.48
C VAL A 75 -16.78 -6.49 -8.22
N TYR A 76 -17.08 -7.11 -7.09
CA TYR A 76 -18.44 -7.51 -6.73
C TYR A 76 -19.36 -6.29 -6.51
N ILE A 77 -18.88 -5.24 -5.85
CA ILE A 77 -19.61 -3.98 -5.65
C ILE A 77 -19.92 -3.33 -7.02
N LEU A 78 -18.94 -3.24 -7.91
CA LEU A 78 -19.12 -2.68 -9.26
C LEU A 78 -20.09 -3.52 -10.10
N TRP A 79 -19.95 -4.84 -10.09
CA TRP A 79 -20.84 -5.74 -10.82
C TRP A 79 -22.30 -5.65 -10.31
N SER A 80 -22.48 -5.54 -9.01
CA SER A 80 -23.80 -5.36 -8.38
C SER A 80 -24.45 -4.04 -8.83
N PHE A 81 -23.65 -2.97 -8.93
CA PHE A 81 -24.09 -1.69 -9.47
C PHE A 81 -24.52 -1.79 -10.95
N VAL A 82 -23.70 -2.40 -11.81
CA VAL A 82 -24.03 -2.60 -13.24
C VAL A 82 -25.35 -3.35 -13.39
N LYS A 83 -25.54 -4.46 -12.66
CA LYS A 83 -26.79 -5.22 -12.66
C LYS A 83 -28.00 -4.39 -12.18
N ALA A 84 -27.80 -3.47 -11.24
CA ALA A 84 -28.88 -2.61 -10.77
C ALA A 84 -29.30 -1.59 -11.84
N VAL A 85 -28.36 -1.08 -12.64
CA VAL A 85 -28.62 -0.15 -13.76
C VAL A 85 -29.39 -0.85 -14.89
N ASP A 86 -28.95 -2.04 -15.31
CA ASP A 86 -29.55 -2.78 -16.44
C ASP A 86 -31.02 -3.14 -16.21
N ASN A 87 -31.41 -3.36 -14.95
CA ASN A 87 -32.77 -3.74 -14.58
C ASN A 87 -33.79 -2.59 -14.64
N LYS A 88 -33.48 -1.45 -15.27
CA LYS A 88 -34.32 -0.24 -15.33
C LYS A 88 -34.84 0.16 -13.94
N ALA A 89 -34.03 -0.05 -12.89
CA ALA A 89 -34.47 -0.03 -11.51
C ALA A 89 -34.85 1.36 -10.94
N GLY A 90 -34.88 2.41 -11.78
CA GLY A 90 -35.22 3.78 -11.38
C GLY A 90 -34.27 4.31 -10.29
N ASN A 91 -34.79 5.12 -9.38
CA ASN A 91 -34.05 5.75 -8.27
C ASN A 91 -33.29 4.76 -7.36
N ARG A 92 -33.53 3.44 -7.47
CA ARG A 92 -32.81 2.43 -6.69
C ARG A 92 -31.36 2.28 -7.11
N ALA A 93 -31.01 2.53 -8.38
CA ALA A 93 -29.61 2.50 -8.83
C ALA A 93 -28.75 3.51 -8.05
N LEU A 94 -29.34 4.63 -7.61
CA LEU A 94 -28.66 5.63 -6.76
C LEU A 94 -28.28 5.07 -5.38
N LEU A 95 -29.07 4.14 -4.83
CA LEU A 95 -28.73 3.49 -3.55
C LEU A 95 -27.53 2.56 -3.70
N TRP A 96 -27.34 1.93 -4.86
CA TRP A 96 -26.18 1.07 -5.14
C TRP A 96 -24.92 1.86 -5.53
N LEU A 97 -25.08 3.12 -5.94
CA LEU A 97 -23.95 4.02 -6.19
C LEU A 97 -23.25 4.44 -4.89
N LEU A 98 -23.97 4.48 -3.78
CA LEU A 98 -23.44 4.84 -2.46
C LEU A 98 -22.28 3.93 -2.00
N PRO A 99 -22.40 2.58 -1.93
CA PRO A 99 -21.29 1.71 -1.54
C PRO A 99 -20.11 1.78 -2.52
N VAL A 100 -20.35 2.03 -3.82
CA VAL A 100 -19.27 2.25 -4.80
C VAL A 100 -18.47 3.50 -4.42
N LEU A 101 -19.15 4.64 -4.20
CA LEU A 101 -18.50 5.89 -3.81
C LEU A 101 -17.76 5.74 -2.48
N ILE A 102 -18.39 5.10 -1.48
CA ILE A 102 -17.74 4.87 -0.18
C ILE A 102 -16.50 4.01 -0.37
N TRP A 103 -16.57 2.93 -1.16
CA TRP A 103 -15.41 2.08 -1.41
C TRP A 103 -14.25 2.85 -2.05
N PHE A 104 -14.52 3.71 -3.05
CA PHE A 104 -13.49 4.57 -3.64
C PHE A 104 -12.90 5.56 -2.62
N VAL A 105 -13.74 6.23 -1.83
CA VAL A 105 -13.28 7.19 -0.81
C VAL A 105 -12.47 6.48 0.28
N SER A 106 -12.96 5.36 0.80
CA SER A 106 -12.28 4.54 1.80
C SER A 106 -10.95 3.99 1.27
N THR A 107 -10.87 3.63 -0.01
CA THR A 107 -9.62 3.19 -0.65
C THR A 107 -8.62 4.35 -0.73
N PHE A 108 -9.06 5.53 -1.18
CA PHE A 108 -8.22 6.72 -1.24
C PHE A 108 -7.69 7.13 0.15
N VAL A 109 -8.56 7.16 1.16
CA VAL A 109 -8.17 7.45 2.55
C VAL A 109 -7.25 6.35 3.08
N GLY A 110 -7.56 5.09 2.81
CA GLY A 110 -6.73 3.93 3.19
C GLY A 110 -5.30 4.06 2.65
N PHE A 111 -5.11 4.41 1.38
CA PHE A 111 -3.78 4.67 0.81
C PHE A 111 -3.06 5.84 1.47
N ARG A 112 -3.75 6.94 1.79
CA ARG A 112 -3.14 8.08 2.49
C ARG A 112 -2.65 7.69 3.88
N MET A 113 -3.45 6.94 4.64
CA MET A 113 -3.07 6.42 5.96
C MET A 113 -1.96 5.36 5.88
N SER A 114 -1.95 4.56 4.81
CA SER A 114 -0.92 3.56 4.56
C SER A 114 0.44 4.19 4.32
N ARG A 115 0.50 5.31 3.57
CA ARG A 115 1.75 6.07 3.41
C ARG A 115 2.31 6.52 4.75
N GLU A 116 1.48 7.09 5.63
CA GLU A 116 1.93 7.51 6.97
C GLU A 116 2.44 6.32 7.80
N SER A 117 1.70 5.21 7.78
CA SER A 117 2.08 3.98 8.49
C SER A 117 3.40 3.42 7.97
N ARG A 118 3.60 3.48 6.64
CA ARG A 118 4.83 3.06 5.97
C ARG A 118 6.01 3.92 6.37
N MET A 119 5.87 5.24 6.34
CA MET A 119 6.93 6.17 6.76
C MET A 119 7.30 6.00 8.24
N GLN A 120 6.32 5.71 9.11
CA GLN A 120 6.59 5.37 10.51
C GLN A 120 7.41 4.08 10.63
N GLY A 121 7.03 3.02 9.93
CA GLY A 121 7.78 1.76 9.91
C GLY A 121 9.21 1.94 9.38
N MET A 122 9.40 2.75 8.32
CA MET A 122 10.72 3.09 7.79
C MET A 122 11.56 3.89 8.79
N ALA A 123 10.95 4.81 9.55
CA ALA A 123 11.64 5.55 10.60
C ALA A 123 12.07 4.64 11.76
N GLU A 124 11.23 3.69 12.16
CA GLU A 124 11.58 2.68 13.16
C GLU A 124 12.70 1.77 12.67
N PHE A 125 12.66 1.32 11.41
CA PHE A 125 13.75 0.59 10.76
C PHE A 125 15.05 1.39 10.79
N ALA A 126 15.03 2.65 10.34
CA ALA A 126 16.20 3.52 10.33
C ALA A 126 16.85 3.67 11.72
N LYS A 127 16.02 3.67 12.79
CA LYS A 127 16.49 3.65 14.18
C LYS A 127 17.14 2.32 14.57
N ARG A 128 16.54 1.18 14.21
CA ARG A 128 17.11 -0.16 14.49
C ARG A 128 18.45 -0.37 13.76
N SER A 129 18.58 0.13 12.54
CA SER A 129 19.80 -0.02 11.73
C SER A 129 20.99 0.79 12.25
N GLN A 130 20.80 1.69 13.22
CA GLN A 130 21.89 2.49 13.78
C GLN A 130 23.00 1.63 14.39
N THR A 131 22.65 0.49 15.00
CA THR A 131 23.65 -0.42 15.58
C THR A 131 24.60 -0.96 14.51
N LEU A 132 24.06 -1.39 13.35
CA LEU A 132 24.87 -1.87 12.24
C LEU A 132 25.74 -0.74 11.64
N ILE A 133 25.15 0.43 11.44
CA ILE A 133 25.86 1.61 10.92
C ILE A 133 27.02 2.00 11.85
N ALA A 134 26.80 2.00 13.16
CA ALA A 134 27.82 2.31 14.15
C ALA A 134 28.99 1.33 14.07
N ALA A 135 28.71 0.02 13.98
CA ALA A 135 29.73 -1.01 13.85
C ALA A 135 30.56 -0.86 12.56
N ILE A 136 29.92 -0.54 11.42
CA ILE A 136 30.63 -0.28 10.16
C ILE A 136 31.56 0.92 10.30
N LYS A 137 31.10 2.01 10.92
CA LYS A 137 31.91 3.22 11.13
C LYS A 137 33.08 2.97 12.08
N GLU A 138 32.87 2.19 13.13
CA GLU A 138 33.92 1.81 14.08
C GLU A 138 34.98 0.94 13.40
N PHE A 139 34.57 -0.05 12.61
CA PHE A 139 35.48 -0.84 11.78
C PHE A 139 36.29 0.05 10.81
N GLU A 140 35.62 0.97 10.12
CA GLU A 140 36.27 1.89 9.18
C GLU A 140 37.29 2.80 9.88
N GLN A 141 36.98 3.24 11.10
CA GLN A 141 37.88 4.04 11.92
C GLN A 141 39.14 3.26 12.34
N ASP A 142 38.99 1.99 12.74
CA ASP A 142 40.11 1.17 13.20
C ASP A 142 41.00 0.65 12.06
N GLN A 143 40.39 0.28 10.94
CA GLN A 143 41.09 -0.35 9.80
C GLN A 143 41.48 0.67 8.72
N GLY A 144 40.97 1.91 8.80
CA GLY A 144 41.16 2.95 7.79
C GLY A 144 40.39 2.71 6.48
N GLN A 145 39.57 1.68 6.41
CA GLN A 145 38.75 1.31 5.25
C GLN A 145 37.48 0.58 5.72
N PRO A 146 36.34 0.71 4.99
CA PRO A 146 35.13 0.00 5.35
C PRO A 146 35.29 -1.52 5.19
N PRO A 147 34.47 -2.33 5.88
CA PRO A 147 34.52 -3.77 5.74
C PRO A 147 34.15 -4.16 4.32
N THR A 148 34.80 -5.19 3.77
CA THR A 148 34.48 -5.72 2.43
C THR A 148 33.14 -6.46 2.42
N ALA A 149 32.73 -7.02 3.56
CA ALA A 149 31.44 -7.67 3.77
C ALA A 149 30.96 -7.45 5.22
N LEU A 150 29.65 -7.48 5.45
CA LEU A 150 29.09 -7.29 6.80
C LEU A 150 29.56 -8.35 7.80
N THR A 151 29.90 -9.56 7.34
CA THR A 151 30.44 -10.64 8.19
C THR A 151 31.81 -10.31 8.77
N ASN A 152 32.57 -9.37 8.20
CA ASN A 152 33.84 -8.90 8.75
C ASN A 152 33.67 -8.13 10.08
N LEU A 153 32.45 -7.69 10.40
CA LEU A 153 32.13 -7.03 11.67
C LEU A 153 32.04 -8.04 12.83
N VAL A 154 31.88 -9.32 12.53
CA VAL A 154 31.67 -10.38 13.53
C VAL A 154 32.99 -11.13 13.79
N PRO A 155 33.35 -11.45 15.05
CA PRO A 155 32.63 -11.13 16.30
C PRO A 155 33.08 -9.80 16.95
N ALA A 156 34.07 -9.11 16.37
CA ALA A 156 34.79 -8.04 17.05
C ALA A 156 33.93 -6.79 17.33
N TYR A 157 33.08 -6.40 16.38
CA TYR A 157 32.22 -5.21 16.47
C TYR A 157 30.75 -5.56 16.72
N LEU A 158 30.32 -6.76 16.30
CA LEU A 158 28.97 -7.27 16.51
C LEU A 158 28.99 -8.76 16.85
N PRO A 159 28.08 -9.25 17.72
CA PRO A 159 27.97 -10.69 18.00
C PRO A 159 27.49 -11.48 16.77
N GLU A 160 26.63 -10.88 15.96
CA GLU A 160 26.12 -11.38 14.68
C GLU A 160 25.70 -10.20 13.80
N VAL A 161 25.54 -10.41 12.50
CA VAL A 161 25.01 -9.37 11.61
C VAL A 161 23.49 -9.27 11.83
N PRO A 162 22.96 -8.12 12.30
CA PRO A 162 21.53 -7.99 12.54
C PRO A 162 20.76 -7.99 11.23
N GLU A 163 19.57 -8.59 11.24
CA GLU A 163 18.56 -8.40 10.19
C GLU A 163 17.95 -6.99 10.27
N THR A 164 17.11 -6.63 9.28
CA THR A 164 16.41 -5.34 9.27
C THR A 164 15.31 -5.22 10.35
N GLY A 165 14.88 -6.35 10.90
CA GLY A 165 13.70 -6.45 11.76
C GLY A 165 12.39 -6.22 10.99
N MET A 166 12.41 -6.25 9.66
CA MET A 166 11.22 -6.24 8.81
C MET A 166 11.09 -7.62 8.15
N PRO A 167 10.17 -8.50 8.60
CA PRO A 167 10.07 -9.85 8.07
C PRO A 167 9.82 -9.92 6.56
N ALA A 168 9.20 -8.89 5.99
CA ALA A 168 9.01 -8.79 4.54
C ALA A 168 10.30 -8.48 3.76
N TYR A 169 11.31 -7.89 4.43
CA TYR A 169 12.55 -7.39 3.84
C TYR A 169 13.74 -7.65 4.79
N PRO A 170 14.06 -8.92 5.11
CA PRO A 170 14.92 -9.24 6.26
C PRO A 170 16.40 -8.87 6.06
N GLU A 171 16.84 -8.73 4.81
CA GLU A 171 18.26 -8.62 4.45
C GLU A 171 18.68 -7.20 4.07
N TYR A 172 19.92 -6.85 4.44
CA TYR A 172 20.62 -5.69 3.89
C TYR A 172 21.40 -6.09 2.65
N VAL A 173 21.33 -5.27 1.62
CA VAL A 173 22.29 -5.25 0.53
C VAL A 173 23.39 -4.27 0.89
N TYR A 174 24.64 -4.70 0.81
CA TYR A 174 25.80 -3.91 1.18
C TYR A 174 26.78 -3.83 0.01
N TYR A 175 27.19 -2.62 -0.34
CA TYR A 175 28.22 -2.35 -1.33
C TYR A 175 29.36 -1.59 -0.67
N SER A 176 30.61 -1.87 -1.07
CA SER A 176 31.80 -1.20 -0.56
C SER A 176 32.87 -1.06 -1.64
N GLY A 177 33.88 -0.22 -1.37
CA GLY A 177 35.01 -0.03 -2.27
C GLY A 177 34.62 0.68 -3.57
N ASP A 178 35.22 0.26 -4.68
CA ASP A 178 35.07 0.96 -5.98
C ASP A 178 33.64 0.87 -6.52
N GLU A 179 32.97 -0.27 -6.36
CA GLU A 179 31.55 -0.43 -6.75
C GLU A 179 30.66 0.59 -6.03
N SER A 180 30.85 0.76 -4.72
CA SER A 180 30.09 1.76 -3.96
C SER A 180 30.36 3.18 -4.47
N ARG A 181 31.63 3.49 -4.76
CA ARG A 181 32.03 4.85 -5.16
C ARG A 181 31.52 5.22 -6.54
N GLU A 182 31.56 4.29 -7.48
CA GLU A 182 31.12 4.49 -8.86
C GLU A 182 29.61 4.67 -8.97
N TRP A 183 28.83 3.83 -8.28
CA TRP A 183 27.37 3.79 -8.43
C TRP A 183 26.63 4.70 -7.45
N TYR A 184 27.22 5.02 -6.30
CA TYR A 184 26.52 5.73 -5.21
C TYR A 184 27.26 6.99 -4.77
N ALA A 185 27.50 7.90 -5.72
CA ALA A 185 28.01 9.25 -5.49
C ALA A 185 29.25 9.32 -4.59
N ASN A 186 30.24 8.46 -4.87
CA ASN A 186 31.53 8.43 -4.19
C ASN A 186 31.42 8.20 -2.66
N ASN A 187 30.48 7.37 -2.23
CA ASN A 187 30.44 6.82 -0.88
C ASN A 187 31.37 5.60 -0.79
N SER A 188 32.13 5.47 0.31
CA SER A 188 33.07 4.34 0.52
C SER A 188 32.34 3.00 0.73
N TRP A 189 31.12 3.08 1.25
CA TRP A 189 30.18 1.97 1.40
C TRP A 189 28.75 2.50 1.41
N VAL A 190 27.77 1.64 1.13
CA VAL A 190 26.34 1.96 1.26
C VAL A 190 25.57 0.75 1.77
N LEU A 191 24.45 1.02 2.45
CA LEU A 191 23.45 -0.01 2.77
C LEU A 191 22.17 0.27 1.99
N ILE A 192 21.55 -0.79 1.48
CA ILE A 192 20.31 -0.74 0.73
C ILE A 192 19.38 -1.82 1.27
N VAL A 193 18.10 -1.49 1.43
CA VAL A 193 17.06 -2.48 1.68
C VAL A 193 16.00 -2.33 0.60
N ASN A 194 15.80 -3.40 -0.16
CA ASN A 194 14.72 -3.47 -1.14
C ASN A 194 13.40 -3.62 -0.39
N THR A 195 12.51 -2.65 -0.57
CA THR A 195 11.23 -2.57 0.13
C THR A 195 10.05 -2.50 -0.82
N PRO A 196 9.96 -3.33 -1.88
CA PRO A 196 8.91 -3.20 -2.90
C PRO A 196 7.51 -3.20 -2.25
N SER A 197 6.68 -2.22 -2.60
CA SER A 197 5.23 -2.31 -2.41
C SER A 197 4.57 -2.95 -3.65
N VAL A 198 3.29 -3.30 -3.59
CA VAL A 198 2.70 -4.30 -4.51
C VAL A 198 2.67 -3.84 -5.97
N PHE A 199 2.53 -4.84 -6.83
CA PHE A 199 2.15 -4.84 -8.24
C PHE A 199 3.28 -4.61 -9.22
N LEU A 200 4.24 -3.73 -8.95
CA LEU A 200 5.51 -3.51 -9.65
C LEU A 200 6.10 -2.23 -9.03
N ASN A 201 7.01 -2.36 -8.08
CA ASN A 201 7.63 -1.21 -7.42
C ASN A 201 9.09 -1.55 -7.07
N TRP A 202 9.99 -0.59 -7.27
CA TRP A 202 11.41 -0.64 -6.90
C TRP A 202 11.74 0.26 -5.70
N ASP A 203 10.80 0.36 -4.77
CA ASP A 203 10.94 1.06 -3.50
C ASP A 203 12.18 0.59 -2.74
N GLN A 204 13.04 1.52 -2.34
CA GLN A 204 14.31 1.20 -1.69
C GLN A 204 14.62 2.19 -0.56
N MET A 205 15.17 1.66 0.54
CA MET A 205 15.79 2.44 1.60
C MET A 205 17.31 2.44 1.41
N PHE A 206 17.93 3.62 1.41
CA PHE A 206 19.37 3.81 1.24
C PHE A 206 19.99 4.48 2.46
N TYR A 207 21.19 4.02 2.82
CA TYR A 207 22.08 4.74 3.73
C TYR A 207 23.39 5.06 3.03
N PHE A 208 23.69 6.35 2.89
CA PHE A 208 24.95 6.86 2.41
C PHE A 208 25.72 7.51 3.57
N PRO A 209 26.94 7.08 3.90
CA PRO A 209 27.71 7.65 5.00
C PRO A 209 27.95 9.16 4.84
N ARG A 210 28.04 9.65 3.61
CA ARG A 210 28.20 11.09 3.30
C ARG A 210 26.89 11.87 3.22
N GLN A 211 25.74 11.18 3.33
CA GLN A 211 24.40 11.77 3.30
C GLN A 211 24.09 12.61 2.04
N ASN A 212 24.80 12.36 0.95
CA ASN A 212 24.74 13.14 -0.29
C ASN A 212 23.74 12.55 -1.29
N TYR A 213 22.52 12.26 -0.84
CA TYR A 213 21.48 11.61 -1.65
C TYR A 213 21.07 12.40 -2.89
N ALA A 214 21.27 13.72 -2.90
CA ALA A 214 20.96 14.58 -4.04
C ALA A 214 21.90 14.38 -5.24
N ASP A 215 23.06 13.75 -5.03
CA ASP A 215 24.08 13.54 -6.06
C ASP A 215 23.81 12.28 -6.88
N VAL A 216 22.91 11.40 -6.44
CA VAL A 216 22.52 10.19 -7.17
C VAL A 216 21.30 10.49 -8.02
N PRO A 217 21.31 10.16 -9.32
CA PRO A 217 20.19 10.42 -10.22
C PRO A 217 19.08 9.39 -10.02
N PHE A 218 18.49 9.37 -8.82
CA PHE A 218 17.29 8.58 -8.58
C PHE A 218 16.17 9.06 -9.52
N ASN A 219 15.55 8.14 -10.24
CA ASN A 219 14.50 8.46 -11.20
C ASN A 219 13.17 8.87 -10.54
N ALA A 220 13.04 8.68 -9.23
CA ALA A 220 11.80 8.85 -8.50
C ALA A 220 11.96 9.78 -7.27
N GLY A 221 10.86 9.96 -6.52
CA GLY A 221 10.84 10.84 -5.36
C GLY A 221 11.68 10.28 -4.21
N VAL A 222 12.65 11.06 -3.73
CA VAL A 222 13.46 10.71 -2.56
C VAL A 222 12.94 11.45 -1.33
N GLU A 223 12.47 10.69 -0.34
CA GLU A 223 12.02 11.20 0.95
C GLU A 223 13.06 10.89 2.04
N ARG A 224 13.41 11.88 2.86
CA ARG A 224 14.38 11.69 3.94
C ARG A 224 13.72 11.01 5.14
N VAL A 225 14.37 9.98 5.68
CA VAL A 225 13.92 9.22 6.85
C VAL A 225 15.04 9.14 7.87
N GLY A 226 15.19 10.21 8.66
CA GLY A 226 16.38 10.40 9.49
C GLY A 226 17.64 10.46 8.61
N ASP A 227 18.63 9.63 8.92
CA ASP A 227 19.87 9.53 8.13
C ASP A 227 19.72 8.64 6.89
N TRP A 228 18.57 8.00 6.69
CA TRP A 228 18.27 7.20 5.51
C TRP A 228 17.52 8.02 4.46
N ALA A 229 17.49 7.52 3.23
CA ALA A 229 16.66 8.04 2.17
C ALA A 229 15.75 6.92 1.63
N TYR A 230 14.47 7.22 1.49
CA TYR A 230 13.47 6.34 0.91
C TYR A 230 13.18 6.80 -0.52
N ASN A 231 13.53 5.98 -1.49
CA ASN A 231 13.16 6.19 -2.88
C ASN A 231 11.83 5.47 -3.13
N HIS A 232 10.81 6.22 -3.55
CA HIS A 232 9.51 5.66 -3.89
C HIS A 232 9.19 5.89 -5.37
N GLU A 233 8.92 4.81 -6.12
CA GLU A 233 8.53 4.85 -7.54
C GLU A 233 7.01 4.95 -7.74
#